data_AF-W5JQI7-F1
#
_entry.id   AF-W5JQI7-F1
#
_cell.length_a   1.000
_cell.length_b   1.000
_cell.length_c   1.000
_cell.angle_alpha   90.00
_cell.angle_beta   90.00
_cell.angle_gamma   90.00
#
_symmetry.space_group_name_H-M   'P 1'
#
loop_
_entity.id
_entity.type
_entity.pdbx_description
1 polymer ?
#
loop_
_entity_poly.entity_id
_entity_poly.type
_entity_poly.pdbx_seq_one_letter_code
_entity_poly.pdbx_strand_id
1 'polypeptide(L)'
;MPDNTRPDAPKPGSSGEQQQQQDNEVKDKERTDGPKKELWDLFEDFQEVGVFLPGFYGEPSKRLAHESLMRLVKTSEDMALAHEIAVNADFELKTPSEVESEDTLHSAVRRTMHTAYWNMVQEELSREPPSFVMAMKILNDVKKAFTVLLRGNNDRTLAKLNEVLDEATIQQQVELGTLDIRGITSYVIELMGKACCMDRDEEVATLKKQTDIVAILRGILETLANMKTDMANYVLHVTRQQVVRSSIAYEKAKFYELKEVSGDNFARTLMWLQRHVPVHTGDPAEQEKPANSEQKTTGQDAAGNNVGMKEIPPPIATAYVALLDSSTKEKDFPELLKLDEGRMHQMRIEALRLSVCATVLQLTVSVIPALVNQPDKRQKLTDRLIVLFDGCYSKQSILEQLEGMWAFVLKNIDEQQPLDTPQATALKYQIGQIATGDSAVHGIISNRLRTLLVAGLIDGDNVPIPGCYQTLRPKVLELTSKLVRITKHNYAVYGDYYAFLINELRRLTPAKESSSA
;
A
#
# COMPACT_ATOMS: atom_id res chain seq x y z
N MET A 1 -31.15 -22.91 -86.84
CA MET A 1 -31.59 -24.14 -87.53
C MET A 1 -32.07 -25.12 -86.46
N PRO A 2 -33.21 -25.81 -86.69
CA PRO A 2 -34.04 -26.48 -85.68
C PRO A 2 -33.43 -27.89 -85.36
N ASP A 3 -33.91 -28.77 -84.48
CA ASP A 3 -35.26 -29.04 -84.00
C ASP A 3 -35.25 -30.05 -82.83
N ASN A 4 -36.27 -29.91 -81.96
CA ASN A 4 -37.10 -30.88 -81.23
C ASN A 4 -36.59 -32.25 -80.69
N THR A 5 -36.95 -32.54 -79.42
CA THR A 5 -38.10 -33.40 -79.02
C THR A 5 -38.20 -33.53 -77.47
N ARG A 6 -39.12 -32.81 -76.79
CA ARG A 6 -40.44 -33.24 -76.23
C ARG A 6 -40.38 -33.90 -74.80
N PRO A 7 -41.47 -33.98 -73.99
CA PRO A 7 -41.83 -32.96 -72.98
C PRO A 7 -42.13 -33.47 -71.53
N ASP A 8 -42.11 -32.51 -70.59
CA ASP A 8 -42.86 -32.26 -69.34
C ASP A 8 -43.40 -33.35 -68.37
N ALA A 9 -42.97 -33.18 -67.10
CA ALA A 9 -43.73 -33.13 -65.81
C ALA A 9 -44.42 -34.41 -65.27
N PRO A 10 -44.60 -34.61 -63.93
CA PRO A 10 -45.01 -33.62 -62.91
C PRO A 10 -44.47 -33.77 -61.45
N LYS A 11 -44.77 -32.80 -60.56
CA LYS A 11 -44.86 -32.93 -59.07
C LYS A 11 -46.28 -33.42 -58.69
N PRO A 12 -46.67 -33.87 -57.46
CA PRO A 12 -46.12 -33.56 -56.11
C PRO A 12 -46.23 -34.67 -55.00
N GLY A 13 -45.69 -34.39 -53.80
CA GLY A 13 -46.33 -34.67 -52.49
C GLY A 13 -46.01 -35.97 -51.70
N SER A 14 -45.47 -35.84 -50.47
CA SER A 14 -46.18 -36.09 -49.18
C SER A 14 -45.28 -36.63 -48.04
N SER A 15 -45.47 -36.02 -46.85
CA SER A 15 -45.37 -36.56 -45.48
C SER A 15 -44.02 -36.88 -44.82
N GLY A 16 -43.87 -36.37 -43.58
CA GLY A 16 -43.50 -37.22 -42.44
C GLY A 16 -42.30 -36.79 -41.61
N GLU A 17 -42.58 -36.13 -40.48
CA GLU A 17 -41.67 -35.86 -39.36
C GLU A 17 -41.13 -37.16 -38.69
N GLN A 18 -39.94 -37.06 -38.07
CA GLN A 18 -39.59 -37.47 -36.69
C GLN A 18 -38.17 -38.08 -36.52
N GLN A 19 -37.38 -37.40 -35.65
CA GLN A 19 -36.56 -37.91 -34.54
C GLN A 19 -35.68 -39.17 -34.71
N GLN A 20 -34.36 -39.05 -34.46
CA GLN A 20 -33.67 -39.59 -33.26
C GLN A 20 -32.13 -39.44 -33.30
N GLN A 21 -31.56 -39.57 -32.11
CA GLN A 21 -30.21 -39.28 -31.63
C GLN A 21 -29.11 -40.31 -32.00
N GLN A 22 -27.87 -39.86 -31.76
CA GLN A 22 -26.70 -40.58 -31.21
C GLN A 22 -25.66 -41.22 -32.16
N ASP A 23 -24.44 -40.68 -32.02
CA ASP A 23 -23.10 -41.31 -31.94
C ASP A 23 -22.71 -42.41 -32.94
N ASN A 24 -21.74 -42.14 -33.83
CA ASN A 24 -20.31 -42.44 -33.58
C ASN A 24 -19.43 -42.27 -34.84
N GLU A 25 -18.22 -41.79 -34.58
CA GLU A 25 -16.92 -42.03 -35.24
C GLU A 25 -16.63 -41.68 -36.72
N VAL A 26 -15.72 -40.69 -36.82
CA VAL A 26 -14.47 -40.65 -37.61
C VAL A 26 -14.57 -40.70 -39.14
N LYS A 27 -14.25 -39.55 -39.75
CA LYS A 27 -13.47 -39.50 -40.99
C LYS A 27 -12.65 -38.21 -41.07
N ASP A 28 -11.34 -38.38 -40.99
CA ASP A 28 -10.33 -37.39 -41.33
C ASP A 28 -10.61 -36.72 -42.67
N LYS A 29 -10.54 -35.38 -42.68
CA LYS A 29 -10.26 -34.61 -43.88
C LYS A 29 -9.22 -33.53 -43.56
N GLU A 30 -8.04 -33.78 -44.12
CA GLU A 30 -6.93 -32.86 -44.27
C GLU A 30 -7.41 -31.44 -44.60
N ARG A 31 -6.97 -30.48 -43.78
CA ARG A 31 -7.08 -29.06 -44.07
C ARG A 31 -5.68 -28.54 -44.34
N THR A 32 -5.49 -28.13 -45.59
CA THR A 32 -4.27 -27.55 -46.15
C THR A 32 -3.80 -26.32 -45.37
N ASP A 33 -2.48 -26.25 -45.18
CA ASP A 33 -1.72 -25.19 -44.51
C ASP A 33 -2.05 -23.79 -45.04
N GLY A 34 -2.51 -22.91 -44.16
CA GLY A 34 -2.20 -21.47 -44.22
C GLY A 34 -0.94 -21.22 -43.39
N PRO A 35 -0.17 -20.14 -43.65
CA PRO A 35 1.12 -19.94 -43.00
C PRO A 35 0.90 -19.83 -41.49
N LYS A 36 1.44 -20.80 -40.74
CA LYS A 36 1.51 -20.74 -39.28
C LYS A 36 2.48 -19.61 -38.94
N LYS A 37 1.94 -18.43 -38.60
CA LYS A 37 2.71 -17.42 -37.87
C LYS A 37 3.32 -18.12 -36.66
N GLU A 38 4.64 -18.10 -36.56
CA GLU A 38 5.32 -18.73 -35.44
C GLU A 38 4.97 -17.97 -34.16
N LEU A 39 4.98 -18.67 -33.02
CA LEU A 39 4.67 -18.08 -31.72
C LEU A 39 5.58 -16.88 -31.40
N TRP A 40 6.77 -16.84 -32.04
CA TRP A 40 7.73 -15.75 -32.01
C TRP A 40 7.28 -14.51 -32.78
N ASP A 41 6.55 -14.64 -33.90
CA ASP A 41 5.97 -13.50 -34.64
C ASP A 41 4.92 -12.76 -33.78
N LEU A 42 4.20 -13.50 -32.92
CA LEU A 42 3.30 -12.92 -31.93
C LEU A 42 4.04 -12.17 -30.82
N PHE A 43 5.25 -12.59 -30.46
CA PHE A 43 6.09 -11.91 -29.46
C PHE A 43 6.75 -10.65 -30.03
N GLU A 44 7.10 -10.61 -31.32
CA GLU A 44 7.53 -9.37 -31.99
C GLU A 44 6.38 -8.36 -32.05
N ASP A 45 5.15 -8.79 -32.33
CA ASP A 45 3.94 -7.94 -32.29
C ASP A 45 3.69 -7.37 -30.86
N PHE A 46 4.20 -8.00 -29.79
CA PHE A 46 4.10 -7.49 -28.40
C PHE A 46 5.04 -6.30 -28.13
N GLN A 47 6.15 -6.15 -28.87
CA GLN A 47 7.00 -4.95 -28.78
C GLN A 47 6.31 -3.70 -29.35
N GLU A 48 5.24 -3.86 -30.13
CA GLU A 48 4.45 -2.77 -30.70
C GLU A 48 3.24 -2.34 -29.85
N VAL A 49 3.02 -2.93 -28.66
CA VAL A 49 1.96 -2.51 -27.74
C VAL A 49 2.27 -1.10 -27.23
N GLY A 50 1.78 -0.10 -27.96
CA GLY A 50 1.84 1.29 -27.57
C GLY A 50 0.93 1.51 -26.37
N VAL A 51 1.49 2.01 -25.27
CA VAL A 51 0.68 2.49 -24.16
C VAL A 51 0.16 3.88 -24.53
N PHE A 52 -1.16 3.99 -24.57
CA PHE A 52 -1.86 5.23 -24.89
C PHE A 52 -2.38 5.86 -23.60
N LEU A 53 -2.05 7.13 -23.39
CA LEU A 53 -2.73 7.93 -22.39
C LEU A 53 -4.09 8.36 -22.93
N PRO A 54 -5.19 8.13 -22.20
CA PRO A 54 -6.50 8.60 -22.61
C PRO A 54 -6.50 10.13 -22.61
N GLY A 55 -6.90 10.73 -23.73
CA GLY A 55 -7.09 12.17 -23.83
C GLY A 55 -8.33 12.61 -23.04
N PHE A 56 -8.25 13.77 -22.39
CA PHE A 56 -9.36 14.41 -21.68
C PHE A 56 -9.42 15.89 -22.07
N TYR A 57 -10.61 16.51 -22.01
CA TYR A 57 -10.88 17.86 -22.54
C TYR A 57 -10.72 18.03 -24.07
N GLY A 58 -11.04 17.00 -24.84
CA GLY A 58 -11.02 17.06 -26.31
C GLY A 58 -9.62 16.91 -26.94
N GLU A 59 -8.58 16.67 -26.14
CA GLU A 59 -7.27 16.29 -26.65
C GLU A 59 -7.25 14.82 -27.14
N PRO A 60 -6.51 14.52 -28.23
CA PRO A 60 -6.36 13.16 -28.72
C PRO A 60 -5.48 12.29 -27.79
N SER A 61 -5.70 10.98 -27.82
CA SER A 61 -4.87 10.02 -27.07
C SER A 61 -3.40 10.10 -27.51
N LYS A 62 -2.49 10.15 -26.54
CA LYS A 62 -1.05 10.28 -26.79
C LYS A 62 -0.38 8.92 -26.65
N ARG A 63 0.26 8.43 -27.73
CA ARG A 63 1.11 7.23 -27.69
C ARG A 63 2.41 7.57 -26.95
N LEU A 64 2.74 6.82 -25.91
CA LEU A 64 4.04 6.91 -25.24
C LEU A 64 5.07 6.01 -25.94
N ALA A 65 6.28 6.52 -26.13
CA ALA A 65 7.41 5.72 -26.57
C ALA A 65 7.87 4.78 -25.43
N HIS A 66 8.42 3.61 -25.78
CA HIS A 66 8.86 2.61 -24.80
C HIS A 66 9.88 3.18 -23.79
N GLU A 67 10.84 3.98 -24.25
CA GLU A 67 11.82 4.64 -23.37
C GLU A 67 11.17 5.62 -22.38
N SER A 68 10.16 6.37 -22.84
CA SER A 68 9.39 7.27 -21.98
C SER A 68 8.57 6.51 -20.95
N LEU A 69 8.03 5.34 -21.33
CA LEU A 69 7.31 4.46 -20.42
C LEU A 69 8.22 3.86 -19.35
N MET A 70 9.41 3.35 -19.72
CA MET A 70 10.37 2.83 -18.75
C MET A 70 10.84 3.90 -17.77
N ARG A 71 11.04 5.14 -18.26
CA ARG A 71 11.34 6.29 -17.39
C ARG A 71 10.18 6.61 -16.46
N LEU A 72 8.95 6.59 -16.96
CA LEU A 72 7.74 6.84 -16.16
C LEU A 72 7.59 5.83 -15.03
N VAL A 73 7.73 4.53 -15.32
CA VAL A 73 7.63 3.44 -14.34
C VAL A 73 8.69 3.63 -13.27
N LYS A 74 9.95 3.78 -13.66
CA LYS A 74 11.05 3.95 -12.71
C LYS A 74 10.86 5.19 -11.83
N THR A 75 10.52 6.34 -12.43
CA THR A 75 10.28 7.57 -11.65
C THR A 75 9.09 7.40 -10.70
N SER A 76 8.05 6.67 -11.09
CA SER A 76 6.91 6.39 -10.21
C SER A 76 7.27 5.45 -9.05
N GLU A 77 8.10 4.44 -9.28
CA GLU A 77 8.59 3.52 -8.23
C GLU A 77 9.50 4.24 -7.24
N ASP A 78 10.45 5.04 -7.74
CA ASP A 78 11.36 5.83 -6.90
C ASP A 78 10.58 6.85 -6.05
N MET A 79 9.56 7.49 -6.64
CA MET A 79 8.67 8.42 -5.93
C MET A 79 7.83 7.70 -4.87
N ALA A 80 7.26 6.54 -5.21
CA ALA A 80 6.49 5.73 -4.27
C ALA A 80 7.36 5.27 -3.09
N LEU A 81 8.60 4.83 -3.35
CA LEU A 81 9.54 4.44 -2.31
C LEU A 81 9.90 5.62 -1.38
N ALA A 82 10.21 6.79 -1.95
CA ALA A 82 10.49 7.99 -1.16
C ALA A 82 9.30 8.38 -0.27
N HIS A 83 8.09 8.28 -0.82
CA HIS A 83 6.84 8.53 -0.11
C HIS A 83 6.62 7.52 1.03
N GLU A 84 6.83 6.23 0.80
CA GLU A 84 6.72 5.18 1.83
C GLU A 84 7.68 5.45 2.99
N ILE A 85 8.93 5.81 2.70
CA ILE A 85 9.93 6.13 3.73
C ILE A 85 9.53 7.36 4.54
N ALA A 86 8.92 8.37 3.90
CA ALA A 86 8.51 9.60 4.57
C ALA A 86 7.23 9.43 5.43
N VAL A 87 6.23 8.73 4.91
CA VAL A 87 4.87 8.66 5.50
C VAL A 87 4.67 7.44 6.38
N ASN A 88 5.37 6.33 6.16
CA ASN A 88 5.29 5.16 7.04
C ASN A 88 6.50 5.10 7.98
N ALA A 89 6.27 5.30 9.29
CA ALA A 89 7.33 5.25 10.30
C ALA A 89 7.92 3.83 10.44
N ASP A 90 7.08 2.81 10.28
CA ASP A 90 7.43 1.41 10.48
C ASP A 90 7.85 0.73 9.17
N PHE A 91 8.17 1.53 8.13
CA PHE A 91 8.59 0.99 6.85
C PHE A 91 9.94 0.29 6.98
N GLU A 92 9.97 -1.01 6.72
CA GLU A 92 11.17 -1.83 6.68
C GLU A 92 11.19 -2.65 5.41
N LEU A 93 12.38 -2.84 4.86
CA LEU A 93 12.64 -3.78 3.78
C LEU A 93 12.47 -5.17 4.35
N LYS A 94 11.54 -5.93 3.76
CA LYS A 94 11.30 -7.31 4.12
C LYS A 94 12.31 -8.21 3.42
N THR A 95 12.69 -9.29 4.09
CA THR A 95 13.52 -10.31 3.47
C THR A 95 12.74 -11.00 2.35
N PRO A 96 13.41 -11.49 1.29
CA PRO A 96 12.74 -12.22 0.22
C PRO A 96 11.92 -13.42 0.72
N SER A 97 12.30 -14.03 1.85
CA SER A 97 11.57 -15.14 2.49
C SER A 97 10.25 -14.73 3.16
N GLU A 98 10.10 -13.48 3.61
CA GLU A 98 8.89 -13.01 4.30
C GLU A 98 7.79 -12.52 3.34
N VAL A 99 8.16 -12.20 2.10
CA VAL A 99 7.24 -11.66 1.08
C VAL A 99 6.56 -12.79 0.29
N GLU A 100 7.05 -14.03 0.42
CA GLU A 100 6.56 -15.17 -0.34
C GLU A 100 5.24 -15.70 0.25
N SER A 101 4.12 -15.44 -0.42
CA SER A 101 2.94 -16.30 -0.31
C SER A 101 3.31 -17.68 -0.90
N GLU A 102 3.09 -18.76 -0.15
CA GLU A 102 3.57 -20.09 -0.54
C GLU A 102 2.99 -20.63 -1.87
N ASP A 103 1.94 -20.00 -2.44
CA ASP A 103 1.17 -20.55 -3.57
C ASP A 103 1.26 -19.75 -4.89
N THR A 104 2.43 -19.24 -5.28
CA THR A 104 2.59 -18.60 -6.60
C THR A 104 3.43 -19.44 -7.56
N LEU A 105 3.14 -19.37 -8.87
CA LEU A 105 4.00 -20.00 -9.89
C LEU A 105 5.46 -19.52 -9.78
N HIS A 106 5.65 -18.25 -9.42
CA HIS A 106 6.97 -17.66 -9.23
C HIS A 106 7.73 -18.31 -8.06
N SER A 107 7.09 -18.53 -6.90
CA SER A 107 7.74 -19.21 -5.76
C SER A 107 8.10 -20.66 -6.11
N ALA A 108 7.23 -21.36 -6.85
CA ALA A 108 7.50 -22.73 -7.31
C ALA A 108 8.70 -22.79 -8.27
N VAL A 109 8.75 -21.92 -9.28
CA VAL A 109 9.88 -21.84 -10.23
C VAL A 109 11.17 -21.51 -9.51
N ARG A 110 11.14 -20.50 -8.62
CA ARG A 110 12.30 -20.11 -7.82
C ARG A 110 12.81 -21.26 -6.95
N ARG A 111 11.92 -21.94 -6.23
CA ARG A 111 12.27 -23.08 -5.37
C ARG A 111 12.92 -24.21 -6.17
N THR A 112 12.38 -24.52 -7.35
CA THR A 112 12.96 -25.54 -8.25
C THR A 112 14.34 -25.12 -8.73
N MET A 113 14.53 -23.86 -9.14
CA MET A 113 15.84 -23.36 -9.57
C MET A 113 16.87 -23.35 -8.44
N HIS A 114 16.49 -22.87 -7.25
CA HIS A 114 17.38 -22.89 -6.07
C HIS A 114 17.76 -24.33 -5.68
N THR A 115 16.80 -25.26 -5.72
CA THR A 115 17.06 -26.69 -5.45
C THR A 115 18.01 -27.27 -6.50
N ALA A 116 17.78 -27.00 -7.78
CA ALA A 116 18.64 -27.46 -8.87
C ALA A 116 20.07 -26.93 -8.72
N TYR A 117 20.24 -25.64 -8.38
CA TYR A 117 21.55 -25.05 -8.12
C TYR A 117 22.30 -25.78 -7.02
N TRP A 118 21.68 -26.02 -5.85
CA TRP A 118 22.35 -26.71 -4.75
C TRP A 118 22.62 -28.19 -5.02
N ASN A 119 21.76 -28.85 -5.80
CA ASN A 119 22.03 -30.21 -6.30
C ASN A 119 23.28 -30.24 -7.18
N MET A 120 23.48 -29.23 -8.04
CA MET A 120 24.71 -29.11 -8.84
C MET A 120 25.95 -28.87 -7.98
N VAL A 121 25.87 -28.02 -6.94
CA VAL A 121 26.98 -27.83 -5.98
C VAL A 121 27.34 -29.15 -5.31
N GLN A 122 26.33 -29.90 -4.86
CA GLN A 122 26.53 -31.18 -4.20
C GLN A 122 27.13 -32.23 -5.14
N GLU A 123 26.66 -32.29 -6.39
CA GLU A 123 27.23 -33.17 -7.42
C GLU A 123 28.71 -32.82 -7.67
N GLU A 124 29.04 -31.54 -7.81
CA GLU A 124 30.40 -31.09 -8.11
C GLU A 124 31.41 -31.46 -7.01
N LEU A 125 30.99 -31.27 -5.75
CA LEU A 125 31.79 -31.60 -4.57
C LEU A 125 31.90 -33.12 -4.31
N SER A 126 30.98 -33.91 -4.87
CA SER A 126 30.95 -35.38 -4.71
C SER A 126 31.71 -36.13 -5.82
N ARG A 127 32.23 -35.43 -6.85
CA ARG A 127 33.03 -36.03 -7.93
C ARG A 127 34.39 -36.50 -7.42
N GLU A 128 34.97 -37.48 -8.10
CA GLU A 128 36.35 -37.95 -7.86
C GLU A 128 37.20 -37.71 -9.13
N PRO A 129 38.14 -36.73 -9.16
CA PRO A 129 38.45 -35.76 -8.11
C PRO A 129 37.38 -34.65 -7.97
N PRO A 130 37.24 -34.03 -6.77
CA PRO A 130 36.23 -33.01 -6.52
C PRO A 130 36.54 -31.75 -7.33
N SER A 131 35.48 -31.16 -7.91
CA SER A 131 35.58 -29.88 -8.59
C SER A 131 35.02 -28.78 -7.69
N PHE A 132 35.67 -27.61 -7.69
CA PHE A 132 35.37 -26.51 -6.76
C PHE A 132 34.91 -25.23 -7.47
N VAL A 133 34.58 -25.29 -8.75
CA VAL A 133 34.21 -24.14 -9.58
C VAL A 133 33.01 -23.39 -8.99
N MET A 134 31.94 -24.09 -8.62
CA MET A 134 30.75 -23.43 -8.06
C MET A 134 30.99 -22.96 -6.62
N ALA A 135 31.76 -23.70 -5.82
CA ALA A 135 32.16 -23.29 -4.48
C ALA A 135 33.01 -22.00 -4.49
N MET A 136 33.94 -21.85 -5.44
CA MET A 136 34.72 -20.62 -5.63
C MET A 136 33.83 -19.43 -5.97
N LYS A 137 32.82 -19.60 -6.83
CA LYS A 137 31.84 -18.54 -7.12
C LYS A 137 31.09 -18.11 -5.87
N ILE A 138 30.63 -19.07 -5.05
CA ILE A 138 29.96 -18.79 -3.78
C ILE A 138 30.88 -18.00 -2.84
N LEU A 139 32.15 -18.41 -2.69
CA LEU A 139 33.11 -17.69 -1.85
C LEU A 139 33.38 -16.26 -2.35
N ASN A 140 33.40 -16.05 -3.67
CA ASN A 140 33.51 -14.72 -4.26
C ASN A 140 32.25 -13.87 -3.97
N ASP A 141 31.06 -14.46 -4.04
CA ASP A 141 29.82 -13.76 -3.69
C ASP A 141 29.74 -13.42 -2.21
N VAL A 142 30.27 -14.28 -1.33
CA VAL A 142 30.48 -14.00 0.11
C VAL A 142 31.43 -12.81 0.29
N LYS A 143 32.58 -12.79 -0.39
CA LYS A 143 33.54 -11.67 -0.35
C LYS A 143 32.88 -10.35 -0.77
N LYS A 144 32.14 -10.35 -1.88
CA LYS A 144 31.39 -9.18 -2.36
C LYS A 144 30.34 -8.73 -1.35
N ALA A 145 29.60 -9.66 -0.75
CA ALA A 145 28.60 -9.35 0.26
C ALA A 145 29.21 -8.63 1.48
N PHE A 146 30.30 -9.16 2.04
CA PHE A 146 30.99 -8.51 3.15
C PHE A 146 31.65 -7.18 2.79
N THR A 147 32.13 -7.03 1.55
CA THR A 147 32.66 -5.75 1.09
C THR A 147 31.60 -4.66 1.17
N VAL A 148 30.35 -4.98 0.86
CA VAL A 148 29.21 -4.05 1.03
C VAL A 148 28.87 -3.85 2.50
N LEU A 149 28.77 -4.92 3.30
CA LEU A 149 28.38 -4.85 4.71
C LEU A 149 29.40 -4.14 5.61
N LEU A 150 30.69 -4.26 5.33
CA LEU A 150 31.76 -3.72 6.18
C LEU A 150 32.30 -2.37 5.70
N ARG A 151 31.81 -1.86 4.56
CA ARG A 151 32.31 -0.63 3.93
C ARG A 151 32.22 0.56 4.89
N GLY A 152 33.36 1.20 5.18
CA GLY A 152 33.41 2.40 6.02
C GLY A 152 33.30 2.15 7.52
N ASN A 153 33.12 0.89 7.97
CA ASN A 153 33.03 0.52 9.38
C ASN A 153 34.31 -0.18 9.87
N ASN A 154 34.78 -1.22 9.16
CA ASN A 154 35.84 -2.12 9.64
C ASN A 154 36.85 -2.48 8.53
N ASP A 155 37.57 -1.49 8.00
CA ASP A 155 38.50 -1.66 6.88
C ASP A 155 39.62 -2.69 7.16
N ARG A 156 40.08 -2.79 8.41
CA ARG A 156 41.07 -3.80 8.82
C ARG A 156 40.55 -5.22 8.66
N THR A 157 39.29 -5.45 9.02
CA THR A 157 38.65 -6.76 8.92
C THR A 157 38.34 -7.10 7.46
N LEU A 158 37.96 -6.09 6.67
CA LEU A 158 37.75 -6.21 5.23
C LEU A 158 39.07 -6.58 4.51
N ALA A 159 40.19 -5.94 4.86
CA ALA A 159 41.51 -6.27 4.31
C ALA A 159 41.90 -7.72 4.60
N LYS A 160 41.71 -8.18 5.84
CA LYS A 160 41.97 -9.59 6.21
C LYS A 160 41.05 -10.56 5.49
N LEU A 161 39.77 -10.21 5.31
CA LEU A 161 38.83 -11.04 4.54
C LEU A 161 39.25 -11.13 3.07
N ASN A 162 39.72 -10.04 2.48
CA ASN A 162 40.18 -10.02 1.09
C ASN A 162 41.41 -10.89 0.85
N GLU A 163 42.28 -11.00 1.85
CA GLU A 163 43.44 -11.91 1.84
C GLU A 163 43.02 -13.37 1.96
N VAL A 164 42.10 -13.69 2.88
CA VAL A 164 41.60 -15.07 3.08
C VAL A 164 40.76 -15.55 1.89
N LEU A 165 39.95 -14.68 1.29
CA LEU A 165 39.10 -14.96 0.14
C LEU A 165 39.72 -14.43 -1.17
N ASP A 166 41.04 -14.54 -1.33
CA ASP A 166 41.71 -14.17 -2.57
C ASP A 166 41.52 -15.23 -3.66
N GLU A 167 41.10 -14.80 -4.86
CA GLU A 167 40.71 -15.70 -5.95
C GLU A 167 41.91 -16.46 -6.51
N ALA A 168 43.05 -15.78 -6.68
CA ALA A 168 44.27 -16.40 -7.16
C ALA A 168 44.82 -17.42 -6.16
N THR A 169 44.79 -17.07 -4.87
CA THR A 169 45.23 -17.95 -3.78
C THR A 169 44.35 -19.19 -3.65
N ILE A 170 43.02 -19.04 -3.72
CA ILE A 170 42.08 -20.17 -3.68
C ILE A 170 42.26 -21.07 -4.91
N GLN A 171 42.42 -20.49 -6.11
CA GLN A 171 42.63 -21.27 -7.32
C GLN A 171 43.92 -22.10 -7.25
N GLN A 172 45.01 -21.51 -6.74
CA GLN A 172 46.26 -22.23 -6.52
C GLN A 172 46.11 -23.37 -5.50
N GLN A 173 45.36 -23.18 -4.42
CA GLN A 173 45.09 -24.23 -3.43
C GLN A 173 44.23 -25.38 -4.00
N VAL A 174 43.32 -25.07 -4.93
CA VAL A 174 42.54 -26.10 -5.65
C VAL A 174 43.44 -26.93 -6.57
N GLU A 175 44.32 -26.29 -7.35
CA GLU A 175 45.25 -26.99 -8.24
C GLU A 175 46.23 -27.90 -7.48
N LEU A 176 46.62 -27.49 -6.27
CA LEU A 176 47.48 -28.27 -5.38
C LEU A 176 46.72 -29.29 -4.51
N GLY A 177 45.38 -29.30 -4.55
CA GLY A 177 44.54 -30.19 -3.74
C GLY A 177 44.58 -29.91 -2.23
N THR A 178 44.95 -28.70 -1.81
CA THR A 178 45.14 -28.31 -0.40
C THR A 178 44.06 -27.37 0.14
N LEU A 179 43.00 -27.09 -0.64
CA LEU A 179 41.93 -26.18 -0.25
C LEU A 179 41.18 -26.66 1.01
N ASP A 180 41.25 -25.87 2.08
CA ASP A 180 40.47 -26.08 3.30
C ASP A 180 39.19 -25.22 3.32
N ILE A 181 38.11 -25.76 2.76
CA ILE A 181 36.80 -25.10 2.77
C ILE A 181 36.30 -24.91 4.21
N ARG A 182 36.58 -25.84 5.12
CA ARG A 182 36.09 -25.77 6.50
C ARG A 182 36.70 -24.59 7.25
N GLY A 183 38.01 -24.40 7.14
CA GLY A 183 38.71 -23.27 7.72
C GLY A 183 38.17 -21.93 7.21
N ILE A 184 37.97 -21.82 5.89
CA ILE A 184 37.40 -20.62 5.26
C ILE A 184 35.98 -20.35 5.76
N THR A 185 35.10 -21.35 5.74
CA THR A 185 33.71 -21.19 6.20
C THR A 185 33.63 -20.89 7.70
N SER A 186 34.51 -21.47 8.52
CA SER A 186 34.55 -21.21 9.96
C SER A 186 34.95 -19.77 10.25
N TYR A 187 35.97 -19.26 9.54
CA TYR A 187 36.38 -17.86 9.61
C TYR A 187 35.25 -16.91 9.17
N VAL A 188 34.55 -17.24 8.09
CA VAL A 188 33.39 -16.48 7.62
C VAL A 188 32.27 -16.46 8.67
N ILE A 189 31.91 -17.60 9.26
CA ILE A 189 30.86 -17.68 10.27
C ILE A 189 31.25 -16.91 11.55
N GLU A 190 32.52 -16.94 11.96
CA GLU A 190 33.01 -16.09 13.05
C GLU A 190 32.89 -14.60 12.73
N LEU A 191 33.17 -14.23 11.48
CA LEU A 191 33.02 -12.85 11.02
C LEU A 191 31.55 -12.43 11.00
N MET A 192 30.64 -13.31 10.55
CA MET A 192 29.19 -13.08 10.62
C MET A 192 28.77 -12.81 12.06
N GLY A 193 29.16 -13.66 13.01
CA GLY A 193 28.83 -13.46 14.44
C GLY A 193 29.37 -12.16 15.05
N LYS A 194 30.37 -11.51 14.43
CA LYS A 194 30.85 -10.17 14.87
C LYS A 194 30.14 -9.01 14.17
N ALA A 195 29.51 -9.27 13.02
CA ALA A 195 28.89 -8.26 12.16
C ALA A 195 27.35 -8.28 12.19
N CYS A 196 26.74 -9.36 12.69
CA CYS A 196 25.29 -9.53 12.81
C CYS A 196 24.68 -8.67 13.92
N CYS A 197 23.36 -8.46 13.83
CA CYS A 197 22.54 -8.02 14.97
C CYS A 197 22.22 -9.19 15.91
N MET A 198 21.81 -8.87 17.15
CA MET A 198 21.52 -9.86 18.20
C MET A 198 20.49 -10.92 17.76
N ASP A 199 19.49 -10.52 16.97
CA ASP A 199 18.42 -11.42 16.55
C ASP A 199 18.90 -12.56 15.63
N ARG A 200 20.08 -12.40 15.01
CA ARG A 200 20.68 -13.40 14.09
C ARG A 200 21.72 -14.30 14.75
N ASP A 201 21.99 -14.14 16.05
CA ASP A 201 22.97 -14.94 16.77
C ASP A 201 22.59 -16.44 16.81
N GLU A 202 21.29 -16.75 16.85
CA GLU A 202 20.79 -18.13 16.81
C GLU A 202 21.03 -18.81 15.45
N GLU A 203 20.82 -18.09 14.35
CA GLU A 203 21.12 -18.57 13.00
C GLU A 203 22.63 -18.86 12.85
N VAL A 204 23.48 -17.93 13.27
CA VAL A 204 24.94 -18.09 13.24
C VAL A 204 25.37 -19.26 14.13
N ALA A 205 24.77 -19.43 15.31
CA ALA A 205 25.05 -20.56 16.19
C ALA A 205 24.63 -21.91 15.57
N THR A 206 23.56 -21.93 14.79
CA THR A 206 23.12 -23.11 14.05
C THR A 206 24.09 -23.46 12.93
N LEU A 207 24.58 -22.45 12.19
CA LEU A 207 25.61 -22.63 11.16
C LEU A 207 26.92 -23.18 11.74
N LYS A 208 27.34 -22.74 12.93
CA LYS A 208 28.53 -23.27 13.62
C LYS A 208 28.43 -24.75 13.96
N LYS A 209 27.23 -25.28 14.18
CA LYS A 209 26.99 -26.70 14.53
C LYS A 209 26.87 -27.59 13.30
N GLN A 210 26.68 -27.00 12.12
CA GLN A 210 26.41 -27.76 10.90
C GLN A 210 27.66 -28.52 10.44
N THR A 211 27.48 -29.76 10.02
CA THR A 211 28.57 -30.62 9.56
C THR A 211 28.56 -30.85 8.05
N ASP A 212 27.52 -30.53 7.30
CA ASP A 212 27.54 -30.63 5.84
C ASP A 212 28.09 -29.35 5.18
N ILE A 213 29.03 -29.49 4.23
CA ILE A 213 29.67 -28.36 3.54
C ILE A 213 28.66 -27.60 2.68
N VAL A 214 27.79 -28.31 1.96
CA VAL A 214 26.78 -27.69 1.08
C VAL A 214 25.78 -26.91 1.92
N ALA A 215 25.30 -27.51 3.02
CA ALA A 215 24.42 -26.84 3.95
C ALA A 215 25.07 -25.62 4.62
N ILE A 216 26.37 -25.65 4.94
CA ILE A 216 27.10 -24.49 5.46
C ILE A 216 27.15 -23.37 4.41
N LEU A 217 27.58 -23.65 3.19
CA LEU A 217 27.68 -22.65 2.12
C LEU A 217 26.31 -22.02 1.82
N ARG A 218 25.27 -22.84 1.80
CA ARG A 218 23.88 -22.38 1.63
C ARG A 218 23.45 -21.47 2.76
N GLY A 219 23.62 -21.92 4.00
CA GLY A 219 23.23 -21.16 5.17
C GLY A 219 24.00 -19.84 5.30
N ILE A 220 25.29 -19.81 4.94
CA ILE A 220 26.08 -18.57 4.88
C ILE A 220 25.45 -17.57 3.89
N LEU A 221 25.08 -18.00 2.68
CA LEU A 221 24.48 -17.09 1.69
C LEU A 221 23.09 -16.59 2.13
N GLU A 222 22.26 -17.47 2.69
CA GLU A 222 20.92 -17.13 3.19
C GLU A 222 21.03 -16.11 4.34
N THR A 223 21.86 -16.36 5.35
CA THR A 223 22.08 -15.41 6.44
C THR A 223 22.74 -14.11 5.96
N LEU A 224 23.67 -14.15 5.00
CA LEU A 224 24.24 -12.92 4.41
C LEU A 224 23.20 -12.08 3.66
N ALA A 225 22.21 -12.72 3.02
CA ALA A 225 21.09 -12.00 2.40
C ALA A 225 20.22 -11.30 3.45
N ASN A 226 19.97 -11.97 4.58
CA ASN A 226 19.27 -11.37 5.73
C ASN A 226 20.08 -10.19 6.30
N MET A 227 21.38 -10.36 6.54
CA MET A 227 22.28 -9.30 7.03
C MET A 227 22.31 -8.07 6.12
N LYS A 228 22.22 -8.25 4.78
CA LYS A 228 22.11 -7.12 3.83
C LYS A 228 20.81 -6.35 4.03
N THR A 229 19.72 -7.04 4.29
CA THR A 229 18.41 -6.44 4.58
C THR A 229 18.46 -5.70 5.92
N ASP A 230 19.06 -6.31 6.95
CA ASP A 230 19.25 -5.69 8.27
C ASP A 230 20.09 -4.41 8.18
N MET A 231 21.20 -4.44 7.42
CA MET A 231 22.03 -3.25 7.18
C MET A 231 21.27 -2.18 6.40
N ALA A 232 20.50 -2.54 5.38
CA ALA A 232 19.69 -1.60 4.63
C ALA A 232 18.62 -0.94 5.51
N ASN A 233 17.96 -1.71 6.39
CA ASN A 233 17.00 -1.20 7.38
C ASN A 233 17.66 -0.31 8.42
N TYR A 234 18.86 -0.65 8.88
CA TYR A 234 19.65 0.20 9.77
C TYR A 234 20.01 1.55 9.12
N VAL A 235 20.56 1.52 7.90
CA VAL A 235 20.90 2.75 7.14
C VAL A 235 19.64 3.57 6.89
N LEU A 236 18.54 2.92 6.52
CA LEU A 236 17.25 3.57 6.35
C LEU A 236 16.79 4.25 7.65
N HIS A 237 16.88 3.57 8.79
CA HIS A 237 16.51 4.12 10.09
C HIS A 237 17.36 5.36 10.45
N VAL A 238 18.67 5.30 10.26
CA VAL A 238 19.59 6.42 10.54
C VAL A 238 19.35 7.60 9.59
N THR A 239 19.07 7.34 8.31
CA THR A 239 18.92 8.38 7.28
C THR A 239 17.49 8.89 7.13
N ARG A 240 16.49 8.22 7.73
CA ARG A 240 15.05 8.54 7.57
C ARG A 240 14.74 10.02 7.81
N GLN A 241 15.32 10.61 8.84
CA GLN A 241 15.11 12.03 9.16
C GLN A 241 15.58 12.96 8.04
N GLN A 242 16.68 12.63 7.35
CA GLN A 242 17.14 13.39 6.20
C GLN A 242 16.22 13.19 5.00
N VAL A 243 15.77 11.95 4.75
CA VAL A 243 14.81 11.63 3.69
C VAL A 243 13.50 12.37 3.89
N VAL A 244 12.95 12.39 5.10
CA VAL A 244 11.71 13.13 5.42
C VAL A 244 11.87 14.63 5.09
N ARG A 245 13.01 15.25 5.42
CA ARG A 245 13.26 16.68 5.14
C ARG A 245 13.29 17.02 3.66
N SER A 246 13.80 16.13 2.81
CA SER A 246 13.91 16.36 1.36
C SER A 246 12.76 15.75 0.55
N SER A 247 11.97 14.84 1.14
CA SER A 247 10.90 14.09 0.47
C SER A 247 9.91 14.98 -0.27
N ILE A 248 9.43 16.05 0.37
CA ILE A 248 8.44 16.96 -0.24
C ILE A 248 9.00 17.61 -1.51
N ALA A 249 10.24 18.11 -1.47
CA ALA A 249 10.87 18.75 -2.62
C ALA A 249 11.14 17.73 -3.74
N TYR A 250 11.56 16.52 -3.37
CA TYR A 250 11.79 15.42 -4.29
C TYR A 250 10.49 14.97 -4.99
N GLU A 251 9.43 14.67 -4.22
CA GLU A 251 8.11 14.28 -4.76
C GLU A 251 7.52 15.37 -5.64
N LYS A 252 7.64 16.66 -5.26
CA LYS A 252 7.24 17.78 -6.13
C LYS A 252 7.96 17.77 -7.46
N ALA A 253 9.29 17.65 -7.45
CA ALA A 253 10.09 17.64 -8.68
C ALA A 253 9.70 16.45 -9.57
N LYS A 254 9.54 15.26 -8.98
CA LYS A 254 9.12 14.05 -9.71
C LYS A 254 7.69 14.14 -10.22
N PHE A 255 6.78 14.74 -9.47
CA PHE A 255 5.41 15.00 -9.93
C PHE A 255 5.38 15.86 -11.19
N TYR A 256 6.14 16.96 -11.23
CA TYR A 256 6.20 17.81 -12.43
C TYR A 256 6.87 17.09 -13.61
N GLU A 257 7.91 16.29 -13.38
CA GLU A 257 8.51 15.43 -14.42
C GLU A 257 7.47 14.44 -14.99
N LEU A 258 6.71 13.76 -14.13
CA LEU A 258 5.65 12.84 -14.53
C LEU A 258 4.52 13.55 -15.27
N LYS A 259 4.19 14.78 -14.86
CA LYS A 259 3.16 15.61 -15.50
C LYS A 259 3.55 16.02 -16.92
N GLU A 260 4.81 16.38 -17.17
CA GLU A 260 5.29 16.71 -18.53
C GLU A 260 5.20 15.51 -19.48
N VAL A 261 5.52 14.31 -18.98
CA VAL A 261 5.47 13.07 -19.78
C VAL A 261 4.02 12.61 -19.99
N SER A 262 3.21 12.64 -18.94
CA SER A 262 1.87 12.04 -18.91
C SER A 262 0.72 12.98 -19.22
N GLY A 263 0.97 14.28 -19.33
CA GLY A 263 -0.07 15.29 -19.49
C GLY A 263 -0.82 15.61 -18.19
N ASP A 264 -1.73 16.58 -18.27
CA ASP A 264 -2.50 17.08 -17.13
C ASP A 264 -3.82 16.30 -16.95
N ASN A 265 -3.75 15.04 -16.52
CA ASN A 265 -4.90 14.13 -16.47
C ASN A 265 -5.25 13.64 -15.05
N PHE A 266 -5.87 14.51 -14.25
CA PHE A 266 -6.28 14.22 -12.86
C PHE A 266 -7.77 14.51 -12.63
N ALA A 267 -8.63 13.82 -13.37
CA ALA A 267 -10.07 14.06 -13.36
C ALA A 267 -10.74 13.77 -12.01
N ARG A 268 -10.36 12.69 -11.30
CA ARG A 268 -10.98 12.36 -10.00
C ARG A 268 -10.56 13.36 -8.92
N THR A 269 -9.30 13.79 -8.91
CA THR A 269 -8.81 14.87 -8.05
C THR A 269 -9.59 16.15 -8.30
N LEU A 270 -9.86 16.51 -9.56
CA LEU A 270 -10.64 17.69 -9.88
C LEU A 270 -12.09 17.59 -9.39
N MET A 271 -12.77 16.46 -9.65
CA MET A 271 -14.14 16.23 -9.19
C MET A 271 -14.24 16.23 -7.66
N TRP A 272 -13.24 15.67 -6.98
CA TRP A 272 -13.14 15.69 -5.52
C TRP A 272 -13.00 17.11 -4.99
N LEU A 273 -12.13 17.93 -5.58
CA LEU A 273 -11.99 19.34 -5.20
C LEU A 273 -13.26 20.14 -5.47
N GLN A 274 -13.91 19.96 -6.63
CA GLN A 274 -15.17 20.64 -6.98
C GLN A 274 -16.29 20.37 -5.96
N ARG A 275 -16.37 19.14 -5.42
CA ARG A 275 -17.42 18.76 -4.47
C ARG A 275 -17.27 19.44 -3.11
N HIS A 276 -16.05 19.77 -2.70
CA HIS A 276 -15.74 20.19 -1.33
C HIS A 276 -15.17 21.61 -1.21
N VAL A 277 -14.66 22.19 -2.30
CA VAL A 277 -14.22 23.58 -2.34
C VAL A 277 -15.31 24.42 -2.99
N PRO A 278 -16.01 25.28 -2.23
CA PRO A 278 -17.06 26.11 -2.80
C PRO A 278 -16.47 27.07 -3.85
N VAL A 279 -16.92 26.94 -5.09
CA VAL A 279 -16.75 27.97 -6.13
C VAL A 279 -17.84 29.01 -5.88
N HIS A 280 -17.72 29.80 -4.81
CA HIS A 280 -18.65 30.91 -4.61
C HIS A 280 -18.29 32.05 -5.58
N THR A 281 -19.24 32.34 -6.47
CA THR A 281 -19.41 33.59 -7.19
C THR A 281 -19.35 34.75 -6.21
N GLY A 282 -18.26 35.51 -6.23
CA GLY A 282 -18.18 36.74 -5.44
C GLY A 282 -19.04 37.82 -6.09
N ASP A 283 -20.06 38.29 -5.37
CA ASP A 283 -20.40 39.70 -5.42
C ASP A 283 -19.25 40.51 -4.79
N PRO A 284 -18.80 41.62 -5.40
CA PRO A 284 -17.72 42.42 -4.87
C PRO A 284 -18.26 43.40 -3.82
N ALA A 285 -18.27 42.99 -2.55
CA ALA A 285 -18.40 43.93 -1.45
C ALA A 285 -17.73 43.41 -0.19
N GLU A 286 -16.83 44.24 0.34
CA GLU A 286 -16.34 44.24 1.73
C GLU A 286 -15.25 43.22 2.09
N GLN A 287 -14.01 43.55 1.75
CA GLN A 287 -13.04 44.02 2.76
C GLN A 287 -11.78 44.56 2.07
N GLU A 288 -11.88 45.79 1.57
CA GLU A 288 -10.70 46.65 1.50
C GLU A 288 -10.51 47.35 2.84
N LYS A 289 -9.31 47.19 3.41
CA LYS A 289 -8.40 48.23 3.95
C LYS A 289 -7.85 47.92 5.36
N PRO A 290 -6.66 48.44 5.70
CA PRO A 290 -5.54 48.81 4.83
C PRO A 290 -4.19 48.24 5.30
N ALA A 291 -3.27 48.18 4.34
CA ALA A 291 -1.84 48.07 4.59
C ALA A 291 -1.34 49.31 5.38
N ASN A 292 -0.85 49.10 6.60
CA ASN A 292 0.33 49.81 7.12
C ASN A 292 0.82 49.20 8.44
N SER A 293 1.97 48.53 8.41
CA SER A 293 3.02 48.67 9.43
C SER A 293 4.23 47.81 9.06
N GLU A 294 5.13 48.44 8.32
CA GLU A 294 6.58 48.43 8.52
C GLU A 294 7.29 47.10 8.77
N GLN A 295 8.08 46.73 7.76
CA GLN A 295 9.31 45.95 7.89
C GLN A 295 10.14 46.47 9.07
N LYS A 296 10.28 45.64 10.11
CA LYS A 296 11.45 45.68 10.99
C LYS A 296 12.24 44.39 10.81
N THR A 297 13.29 44.52 9.99
CA THR A 297 14.46 43.66 10.03
C THR A 297 15.18 43.86 11.36
N THR A 298 15.17 42.84 12.21
CA THR A 298 16.23 42.62 13.21
C THR A 298 16.41 41.12 13.34
N GLY A 299 17.57 40.63 12.89
CA GLY A 299 17.97 39.25 13.13
C GLY A 299 18.32 39.04 14.60
N GLN A 300 18.02 37.85 15.10
CA GLN A 300 18.89 37.06 15.97
C GLN A 300 18.28 35.68 16.20
N ASP A 301 18.95 34.68 15.62
CA ASP A 301 19.17 33.32 16.09
C ASP A 301 18.30 32.79 17.24
N ALA A 302 17.37 31.88 16.89
CA ALA A 302 17.03 30.74 17.73
C ALA A 302 16.61 29.57 16.83
N ALA A 303 17.51 28.59 16.71
CA ALA A 303 17.27 27.35 16.01
C ALA A 303 16.14 26.55 16.70
N GLY A 304 15.01 26.39 15.99
CA GLY A 304 13.91 25.52 16.36
C GLY A 304 13.19 25.05 15.10
N ASN A 305 13.40 23.78 14.75
CA ASN A 305 12.80 23.08 13.62
C ASN A 305 11.29 23.33 13.52
N ASN A 306 10.85 24.03 12.47
CA ASN A 306 9.59 23.80 11.78
C ASN A 306 9.82 24.25 10.33
N VAL A 307 10.11 23.30 9.44
CA VAL A 307 9.92 23.54 8.00
C VAL A 307 8.46 23.93 7.85
N GLY A 308 8.18 25.19 7.48
CA GLY A 308 6.84 25.77 7.49
C GLY A 308 5.85 24.91 6.71
N MET A 309 5.12 24.05 7.42
CA MET A 309 3.99 23.31 6.85
C MET A 309 2.91 24.34 6.56
N LYS A 310 2.60 24.50 5.26
CA LYS A 310 1.51 25.35 4.78
C LYS A 310 0.23 24.94 5.53
N GLU A 311 -0.41 25.89 6.20
CA GLU A 311 -1.68 25.64 6.88
C GLU A 311 -2.71 25.13 5.87
N ILE A 312 -3.40 24.04 6.22
CA ILE A 312 -4.39 23.42 5.34
C ILE A 312 -5.66 24.29 5.38
N PRO A 313 -6.12 24.84 4.25
CA PRO A 313 -7.36 25.62 4.22
C PRO A 313 -8.57 24.77 4.67
N PRO A 314 -9.53 25.34 5.42
CA PRO A 314 -10.68 24.59 5.94
C PRO A 314 -11.49 23.79 4.89
N PRO A 315 -11.73 24.30 3.67
CA PRO A 315 -12.41 23.52 2.62
C PRO A 315 -11.63 22.27 2.20
N ILE A 316 -10.30 22.36 2.18
CA ILE A 316 -9.42 21.24 1.82
C ILE A 316 -9.35 20.23 2.97
N ALA A 317 -9.28 20.69 4.22
CA ALA A 317 -9.36 19.82 5.39
C ALA A 317 -10.68 19.01 5.40
N THR A 318 -11.79 19.68 5.08
CA THR A 318 -13.11 19.03 4.93
C THR A 318 -13.11 17.99 3.80
N ALA A 319 -12.48 18.31 2.66
CA ALA A 319 -12.36 17.41 1.52
C ALA A 319 -11.58 16.12 1.87
N TYR A 320 -10.49 16.23 2.64
CA TYR A 320 -9.73 15.06 3.09
C TYR A 320 -10.53 14.19 4.06
N VAL A 321 -11.21 14.79 5.03
CA VAL A 321 -12.05 14.03 5.99
C VAL A 321 -13.21 13.34 5.28
N ALA A 322 -13.76 13.93 4.22
CA ALA A 322 -14.81 13.29 3.42
C ALA A 322 -14.36 11.98 2.74
N LEU A 323 -13.05 11.78 2.53
CA LEU A 323 -12.52 10.50 2.02
C LEU A 323 -12.68 9.35 3.03
N LEU A 324 -12.87 9.66 4.32
CA LEU A 324 -13.18 8.68 5.37
C LEU A 324 -14.68 8.35 5.44
N ASP A 325 -15.52 8.96 4.60
CA ASP A 325 -16.94 8.61 4.56
C ASP A 325 -17.18 7.29 3.83
N SER A 326 -18.18 6.53 4.29
CA SER A 326 -18.67 5.32 3.65
C SER A 326 -19.35 5.57 2.30
N SER A 327 -19.75 6.82 2.02
CA SER A 327 -20.37 7.22 0.75
C SER A 327 -19.37 7.36 -0.40
N THR A 328 -18.07 7.46 -0.10
CA THR A 328 -17.02 7.66 -1.10
C THR A 328 -16.74 6.34 -1.82
N LYS A 329 -17.23 6.24 -3.06
CA LYS A 329 -16.99 5.10 -3.94
C LYS A 329 -15.50 5.04 -4.32
N GLU A 330 -14.99 3.84 -4.53
CA GLU A 330 -13.60 3.61 -4.96
C GLU A 330 -13.26 4.37 -6.25
N LYS A 331 -14.23 4.47 -7.17
CA LYS A 331 -14.11 5.21 -8.44
C LYS A 331 -13.97 6.72 -8.28
N ASP A 332 -14.28 7.26 -7.09
CA ASP A 332 -14.22 8.69 -6.79
C ASP A 332 -12.94 9.07 -6.03
N PHE A 333 -12.02 8.11 -5.81
CA PHE A 333 -10.80 8.34 -5.04
C PHE A 333 -9.76 9.18 -5.85
N PRO A 334 -9.22 10.28 -5.28
CA PRO A 334 -8.31 11.17 -6.01
C PRO A 334 -7.03 10.48 -6.49
N GLU A 335 -6.61 10.74 -7.72
CA GLU A 335 -5.38 10.17 -8.30
C GLU A 335 -4.14 10.51 -7.46
N LEU A 336 -4.04 11.77 -6.99
CA LEU A 336 -2.87 12.26 -6.25
C LEU A 336 -2.75 11.71 -4.82
N LEU A 337 -3.71 10.91 -4.38
CA LEU A 337 -3.67 10.18 -3.11
C LEU A 337 -3.52 8.67 -3.29
N LYS A 338 -3.30 8.18 -4.53
CA LYS A 338 -3.36 6.75 -4.83
C LYS A 338 -2.38 5.90 -4.00
N LEU A 339 -1.20 6.43 -3.67
CA LEU A 339 -0.22 5.76 -2.80
C LEU A 339 -0.78 5.50 -1.39
N ASP A 340 -1.65 6.38 -0.90
CA ASP A 340 -2.26 6.31 0.43
C ASP A 340 -3.64 5.64 0.44
N GLU A 341 -4.16 5.17 -0.70
CA GLU A 341 -5.53 4.64 -0.81
C GLU A 341 -5.80 3.51 0.19
N GLY A 342 -4.88 2.56 0.32
CA GLY A 342 -5.00 1.45 1.28
C GLY A 342 -5.02 1.94 2.73
N ARG A 343 -4.17 2.92 3.08
CA ARG A 343 -4.12 3.51 4.43
C ARG A 343 -5.41 4.29 4.74
N MET A 344 -5.89 5.07 3.77
CA MET A 344 -7.16 5.80 3.87
C MET A 344 -8.35 4.85 4.04
N HIS A 345 -8.34 3.70 3.35
CA HIS A 345 -9.35 2.66 3.51
C HIS A 345 -9.32 2.04 4.92
N GLN A 346 -8.14 1.72 5.45
CA GLN A 346 -7.98 1.22 6.82
C GLN A 346 -8.49 2.24 7.85
N MET A 347 -8.12 3.51 7.70
CA MET A 347 -8.61 4.60 8.55
C MET A 347 -10.13 4.80 8.46
N ARG A 348 -10.73 4.61 7.27
CA ARG A 348 -12.18 4.64 7.09
C ARG A 348 -12.87 3.55 7.93
N ILE A 349 -12.32 2.33 7.90
CA ILE A 349 -12.83 1.21 8.70
C ILE A 349 -12.66 1.51 10.20
N GLU A 350 -11.50 2.04 10.60
CA GLU A 350 -11.22 2.42 11.99
C GLU A 350 -12.18 3.52 12.49
N ALA A 351 -12.40 4.57 11.71
CA ALA A 351 -13.36 5.63 12.01
C ALA A 351 -14.79 5.08 12.19
N LEU A 352 -15.19 4.14 11.34
CA LEU A 352 -16.48 3.47 11.46
C LEU A 352 -16.57 2.68 12.78
N ARG A 353 -15.58 1.83 13.11
CA ARG A 353 -15.55 1.08 14.38
C ARG A 353 -15.68 2.00 15.59
N LEU A 354 -14.90 3.09 15.61
CA LEU A 354 -14.93 4.07 16.70
C LEU A 354 -16.30 4.76 16.81
N SER A 355 -16.90 5.15 15.68
CA SER A 355 -18.23 5.77 15.69
C SER A 355 -19.34 4.83 16.17
N VAL A 356 -19.29 3.56 15.77
CA VAL A 356 -20.25 2.54 16.20
C VAL A 356 -20.07 2.22 17.69
N CYS A 357 -18.83 2.01 18.14
CA CYS A 357 -18.52 1.78 19.54
C CYS A 357 -19.00 2.93 20.44
N ALA A 358 -18.70 4.18 20.05
CA ALA A 358 -19.17 5.37 20.76
C ALA A 358 -20.70 5.46 20.80
N THR A 359 -21.37 5.07 19.71
CA THR A 359 -22.83 5.06 19.63
C THR A 359 -23.43 4.01 20.56
N VAL A 360 -22.96 2.77 20.52
CA VAL A 360 -23.43 1.70 21.40
C VAL A 360 -23.19 2.04 22.87
N LEU A 361 -22.03 2.61 23.20
CA LEU A 361 -21.73 3.08 24.55
C LEU A 361 -22.71 4.18 24.98
N GLN A 362 -22.99 5.16 24.12
CA GLN A 362 -23.90 6.26 24.45
C GLN A 362 -25.35 5.78 24.62
N LEU A 363 -25.81 4.86 23.77
CA LEU A 363 -27.12 4.22 23.90
C LEU A 363 -27.21 3.44 25.22
N THR A 364 -26.15 2.68 25.56
CA THR A 364 -26.08 1.93 26.82
C THR A 364 -26.15 2.85 28.05
N VAL A 365 -25.39 3.95 28.05
CA VAL A 365 -25.41 4.94 29.14
C VAL A 365 -26.76 5.66 29.22
N SER A 366 -27.48 5.84 28.10
CA SER A 366 -28.81 6.44 28.11
C SER A 366 -29.87 5.56 28.81
N VAL A 367 -29.74 4.23 28.69
CA VAL A 367 -30.63 3.28 29.35
C VAL A 367 -30.22 3.04 30.80
N ILE A 368 -28.93 3.18 31.12
CA ILE A 368 -28.40 3.00 32.49
C ILE A 368 -27.66 4.28 32.93
N PRO A 369 -28.39 5.29 33.42
CA PRO A 369 -27.79 6.55 33.88
C PRO A 369 -26.76 6.37 35.01
N ALA A 370 -26.85 5.28 35.79
CA ALA A 370 -25.89 4.96 36.83
C ALA A 370 -24.44 4.82 36.31
N LEU A 371 -24.26 4.43 35.05
CA LEU A 371 -22.94 4.34 34.41
C LEU A 371 -22.28 5.71 34.23
N VAL A 372 -23.05 6.82 34.17
CA VAL A 372 -22.49 8.17 34.06
C VAL A 372 -21.53 8.48 35.22
N ASN A 373 -21.89 8.04 36.43
CA ASN A 373 -21.13 8.27 37.66
C ASN A 373 -20.03 7.22 37.91
N GLN A 374 -19.82 6.28 36.98
CA GLN A 374 -18.86 5.16 37.12
C GLN A 374 -17.88 5.12 35.94
N PRO A 375 -16.88 6.02 35.90
CA PRO A 375 -15.96 6.15 34.77
C PRO A 375 -15.14 4.88 34.51
N ASP A 376 -14.67 4.20 35.56
CA ASP A 376 -13.84 2.98 35.42
C ASP A 376 -14.61 1.84 34.73
N LYS A 377 -15.91 1.72 35.04
CA LYS A 377 -16.76 0.70 34.43
C LYS A 377 -17.10 1.04 32.99
N ARG A 378 -17.34 2.31 32.68
CA ARG A 378 -17.48 2.78 31.30
C ARG A 378 -16.22 2.51 30.47
N GLN A 379 -15.04 2.74 31.05
CA GLN A 379 -13.78 2.42 30.38
C GLN A 379 -13.66 0.92 30.12
N LYS A 380 -13.88 0.07 31.12
CA LYS A 380 -13.87 -1.39 30.96
C LYS A 380 -14.86 -1.88 29.90
N LEU A 381 -16.07 -1.32 29.86
CA LEU A 381 -17.05 -1.65 28.81
C LEU A 381 -16.54 -1.22 27.43
N THR A 382 -15.97 -0.02 27.33
CA THR A 382 -15.38 0.50 26.08
C THR A 382 -14.25 -0.41 25.58
N ASP A 383 -13.32 -0.79 26.46
CA ASP A 383 -12.18 -1.64 26.11
C ASP A 383 -12.66 -2.99 25.57
N ARG A 384 -13.68 -3.59 26.21
CA ARG A 384 -14.25 -4.85 25.74
C ARG A 384 -15.03 -4.70 24.43
N LEU A 385 -15.76 -3.59 24.23
CA LEU A 385 -16.45 -3.32 22.96
C LEU A 385 -15.47 -3.12 21.79
N ILE A 386 -14.30 -2.51 22.03
CA ILE A 386 -13.24 -2.41 21.03
C ILE A 386 -12.75 -3.81 20.65
N VAL A 387 -12.48 -4.67 21.63
CA VAL A 387 -11.99 -6.04 21.39
C VAL A 387 -12.98 -6.86 20.56
N LEU A 388 -14.29 -6.65 20.69
CA LEU A 388 -15.28 -7.31 19.83
C LEU A 388 -15.15 -6.95 18.34
N PHE A 389 -14.55 -5.80 18.04
CA PHE A 389 -14.25 -5.39 16.68
C PHE A 389 -12.85 -5.79 16.21
N ASP A 390 -12.02 -6.42 17.06
CA ASP A 390 -10.72 -6.94 16.64
C ASP A 390 -10.95 -8.05 15.59
N GLY A 391 -10.36 -7.87 14.40
CA GLY A 391 -10.57 -8.75 13.25
C GLY A 391 -11.64 -8.32 12.25
N CYS A 392 -12.42 -7.26 12.50
CA CYS A 392 -13.42 -6.74 11.55
C CYS A 392 -12.83 -5.82 10.46
N TYR A 393 -12.25 -6.39 9.39
CA TYR A 393 -11.58 -5.59 8.35
C TYR A 393 -12.49 -5.01 7.26
N SER A 394 -13.81 -5.12 7.39
CA SER A 394 -14.75 -4.60 6.39
C SER A 394 -15.96 -3.95 7.04
N LYS A 395 -16.62 -3.03 6.32
CA LYS A 395 -17.89 -2.44 6.75
C LYS A 395 -18.92 -3.52 7.09
N GLN A 396 -19.06 -4.51 6.22
CA GLN A 396 -20.03 -5.59 6.39
C GLN A 396 -19.78 -6.38 7.69
N SER A 397 -18.52 -6.75 7.95
CA SER A 397 -18.13 -7.47 9.18
C SER A 397 -18.46 -6.67 10.45
N ILE A 398 -18.29 -5.34 10.41
CA ILE A 398 -18.66 -4.46 11.53
C ILE A 398 -20.17 -4.49 11.78
N LEU A 399 -20.98 -4.45 10.72
CA LEU A 399 -22.44 -4.45 10.85
C LEU A 399 -22.98 -5.80 11.33
N GLU A 400 -22.38 -6.92 10.90
CA GLU A 400 -22.74 -8.26 11.35
C GLU A 400 -22.43 -8.46 12.85
N GLN A 401 -21.38 -7.83 13.37
CA GLN A 401 -21.03 -7.92 14.79
C GLN A 401 -21.94 -7.10 15.72
N LEU A 402 -22.84 -6.27 15.20
CA LEU A 402 -23.79 -5.48 16.02
C LEU A 402 -24.71 -6.38 16.86
N GLU A 403 -25.11 -7.55 16.36
CA GLU A 403 -25.90 -8.50 17.15
C GLU A 403 -25.10 -9.10 18.31
N GLY A 404 -23.81 -9.41 18.08
CA GLY A 404 -22.88 -9.85 19.11
C GLY A 404 -22.63 -8.77 20.17
N MET A 405 -22.54 -7.50 19.75
CA MET A 405 -22.43 -6.37 20.67
C MET A 405 -23.66 -6.23 21.56
N TRP A 406 -24.86 -6.38 21.01
CA TRP A 406 -26.08 -6.39 21.82
C TRP A 406 -26.04 -7.49 22.89
N ALA A 407 -25.76 -8.74 22.49
CA ALA A 407 -25.71 -9.87 23.42
C ALA A 407 -24.66 -9.65 24.53
N PHE A 408 -23.52 -9.06 24.15
CA PHE A 408 -22.46 -8.71 25.08
C PHE A 408 -22.85 -7.59 26.04
N VAL A 409 -23.44 -6.51 25.53
CA VAL A 409 -23.95 -5.38 26.32
C VAL A 409 -24.96 -5.88 27.34
N LEU A 410 -25.91 -6.73 26.94
CA LEU A 410 -26.89 -7.36 27.85
C LEU A 410 -26.20 -8.14 28.99
N LYS A 411 -25.20 -8.98 28.68
CA LYS A 411 -24.47 -9.78 29.68
C LYS A 411 -23.71 -8.91 30.70
N ASN A 412 -23.10 -7.81 30.26
CA ASN A 412 -22.32 -6.92 31.14
C ASN A 412 -23.22 -5.95 31.94
N ILE A 413 -24.46 -5.75 31.50
CA ILE A 413 -25.48 -4.96 32.17
C ILE A 413 -26.19 -5.76 33.26
N ASP A 414 -26.50 -7.03 32.99
CA ASP A 414 -27.22 -7.92 33.91
C ASP A 414 -26.48 -8.13 35.25
N GLU A 415 -25.14 -8.06 35.24
CA GLU A 415 -24.30 -8.05 36.44
C GLU A 415 -24.43 -6.75 37.29
N GLN A 416 -25.00 -5.67 36.75
CA GLN A 416 -25.04 -4.34 37.41
C GLN A 416 -26.45 -3.86 37.77
N GLN A 417 -27.42 -4.08 36.90
CA GLN A 417 -28.84 -3.83 37.14
C GLN A 417 -29.65 -4.58 36.07
N PRO A 418 -30.52 -5.54 36.44
CA PRO A 418 -31.35 -6.23 35.46
C PRO A 418 -32.26 -5.21 34.77
N LEU A 419 -32.17 -5.13 33.44
CA LEU A 419 -33.05 -4.28 32.65
C LEU A 419 -34.45 -4.89 32.59
N ASP A 420 -35.47 -4.04 32.64
CA ASP A 420 -36.82 -4.44 32.26
C ASP A 420 -36.82 -4.90 30.79
N THR A 421 -37.52 -6.01 30.51
CA THR A 421 -37.67 -6.59 29.17
C THR A 421 -37.97 -5.56 28.06
N PRO A 422 -38.87 -4.55 28.24
CA PRO A 422 -39.11 -3.54 27.21
C PRO A 422 -37.90 -2.62 26.92
N GLN A 423 -37.11 -2.26 27.94
CA GLN A 423 -35.92 -1.40 27.76
C GLN A 423 -34.82 -2.16 27.01
N ALA A 424 -34.66 -3.45 27.32
CA ALA A 424 -33.74 -4.33 26.62
C ALA A 424 -34.13 -4.48 25.14
N THR A 425 -35.41 -4.72 24.83
CA THR A 425 -35.87 -4.82 23.44
C THR A 425 -35.70 -3.51 22.66
N ALA A 426 -35.96 -2.36 23.30
CA ALA A 426 -35.75 -1.05 22.69
C ALA A 426 -34.27 -0.78 22.37
N LEU A 427 -33.36 -1.10 23.29
CA LEU A 427 -31.92 -0.94 23.08
C LEU A 427 -31.41 -1.87 21.95
N LYS A 428 -31.87 -3.13 21.92
CA LYS A 428 -31.57 -4.05 20.81
C LYS A 428 -31.99 -3.48 19.47
N TYR A 429 -33.20 -2.93 19.39
CA TYR A 429 -33.72 -2.32 18.18
C TYR A 429 -32.88 -1.10 17.75
N GLN A 430 -32.54 -0.21 18.69
CA GLN A 430 -31.70 0.97 18.41
C GLN A 430 -30.28 0.61 17.93
N ILE A 431 -29.68 -0.46 18.47
CA ILE A 431 -28.40 -0.98 17.99
C ILE A 431 -28.55 -1.56 16.58
N GLY A 432 -29.65 -2.28 16.31
CA GLY A 432 -29.98 -2.78 14.98
C GLY A 432 -30.17 -1.68 13.93
N GLN A 433 -30.72 -0.52 14.31
CA GLN A 433 -30.86 0.64 13.42
C GLN A 433 -29.52 1.22 12.96
N ILE A 434 -28.41 0.91 13.63
CA ILE A 434 -27.06 1.27 13.15
C ILE A 434 -26.73 0.47 11.88
N ALA A 435 -27.16 -0.79 11.81
CA ALA A 435 -26.94 -1.66 10.66
C ALA A 435 -27.66 -1.17 9.41
N THR A 436 -28.88 -0.65 9.58
CA THR A 436 -29.72 -0.16 8.48
C THR A 436 -29.37 1.26 8.03
N GLY A 437 -28.59 2.00 8.83
CA GLY A 437 -28.23 3.39 8.56
C GLY A 437 -29.29 4.41 9.02
N ASP A 438 -30.34 3.97 9.73
CA ASP A 438 -31.44 4.83 10.18
C ASP A 438 -31.21 5.46 11.57
N SER A 439 -30.07 5.16 12.21
CA SER A 439 -29.76 5.69 13.54
C SER A 439 -29.33 7.16 13.49
N ALA A 440 -30.23 8.06 13.88
CA ALA A 440 -29.92 9.48 14.05
C ALA A 440 -28.79 9.73 15.07
N VAL A 441 -28.71 8.89 16.11
CA VAL A 441 -27.65 8.96 17.14
C VAL A 441 -26.29 8.66 16.54
N HIS A 442 -26.19 7.61 15.71
CA HIS A 442 -24.96 7.28 14.99
C HIS A 442 -24.55 8.42 14.04
N GLY A 443 -25.51 9.00 13.32
CA GLY A 443 -25.26 10.15 12.44
C GLY A 443 -24.65 11.35 13.19
N ILE A 444 -25.20 11.72 14.35
CA ILE A 444 -24.67 12.82 15.18
C ILE A 444 -23.27 12.51 15.69
N ILE A 445 -23.05 11.29 16.20
CA ILE A 445 -21.75 10.87 16.76
C ILE A 445 -20.68 10.80 15.67
N SER A 446 -21.01 10.24 14.49
CA SER A 446 -20.13 10.23 13.32
C SER A 446 -19.79 11.65 12.86
N ASN A 447 -20.77 12.57 12.84
CA ASN A 447 -20.50 13.96 12.46
C ASN A 447 -19.60 14.69 13.47
N ARG A 448 -19.73 14.39 14.78
CA ARG A 448 -18.80 14.91 15.81
C ARG A 448 -17.38 14.42 15.59
N LEU A 449 -17.19 13.15 15.20
CA LEU A 449 -15.87 12.62 14.83
C LEU A 449 -15.31 13.34 13.59
N ARG A 450 -16.12 13.55 12.55
CA ARG A 450 -15.68 14.31 11.36
C ARG A 450 -15.24 15.72 11.73
N THR A 451 -16.03 16.42 12.54
CA THR A 451 -15.71 17.77 13.01
C THR A 451 -14.39 17.80 13.79
N LEU A 452 -14.19 16.83 14.68
CA LEU A 452 -12.94 16.66 15.42
C LEU A 452 -11.74 16.43 14.48
N LEU A 453 -11.89 15.56 13.48
CA LEU A 453 -10.84 15.29 12.51
C LEU A 453 -10.51 16.51 11.65
N VAL A 454 -11.51 17.28 11.20
CA VAL A 454 -11.29 18.53 10.46
C VAL A 454 -10.55 19.54 11.31
N ALA A 455 -10.97 19.75 12.56
CA ALA A 455 -10.28 20.62 13.50
C ALA A 455 -8.85 20.13 13.75
N GLY A 456 -8.62 18.82 13.88
CA GLY A 456 -7.28 18.25 14.05
C GLY A 456 -6.34 18.50 12.86
N LEU A 457 -6.89 18.58 11.64
CA LEU A 457 -6.12 18.94 10.45
C LEU A 457 -5.71 20.43 10.42
N ILE A 458 -6.55 21.31 10.97
CA ILE A 458 -6.35 22.77 10.96
C ILE A 458 -5.53 23.21 12.17
N ASP A 459 -6.01 22.90 13.38
CA ASP A 459 -5.49 23.39 14.66
C ASP A 459 -4.44 22.46 15.29
N GLY A 460 -4.26 21.25 14.75
CA GLY A 460 -3.29 20.26 15.23
C GLY A 460 -3.72 19.53 16.51
N ASP A 461 -2.77 19.27 17.41
CA ASP A 461 -2.96 18.33 18.53
C ASP A 461 -3.80 18.89 19.70
N ASN A 462 -4.12 20.19 19.71
CA ASN A 462 -4.78 20.86 20.84
C ASN A 462 -6.32 20.87 20.76
N VAL A 463 -6.92 20.03 19.92
CA VAL A 463 -8.38 20.03 19.73
C VAL A 463 -9.08 19.28 20.86
N PRO A 464 -10.09 19.88 21.52
CA PRO A 464 -10.83 19.24 22.60
C PRO A 464 -11.65 18.05 22.06
N ILE A 465 -11.50 16.90 22.72
CA ILE A 465 -12.22 15.68 22.35
C ILE A 465 -13.67 15.77 22.85
N PRO A 466 -14.68 15.52 21.99
CA PRO A 466 -16.08 15.49 22.40
C PRO A 466 -16.33 14.42 23.48
N GLY A 467 -17.22 14.70 24.44
CA GLY A 467 -17.48 13.81 25.58
C GLY A 467 -17.90 12.38 25.22
N CYS A 468 -18.53 12.17 24.06
CA CYS A 468 -18.90 10.83 23.56
C CYS A 468 -17.69 9.96 23.15
N TYR A 469 -16.52 10.57 22.94
CA TYR A 469 -15.27 9.89 22.60
C TYR A 469 -14.26 9.88 23.76
N GLN A 470 -14.61 10.36 24.95
CA GLN A 470 -13.67 10.50 26.06
C GLN A 470 -13.03 9.17 26.46
N THR A 471 -13.79 8.06 26.48
CA THR A 471 -13.28 6.71 26.79
C THR A 471 -12.51 6.09 25.62
N LEU A 472 -12.65 6.65 24.42
CA LEU A 472 -11.98 6.24 23.18
C LEU A 472 -10.82 7.18 22.80
N ARG A 473 -10.47 8.13 23.67
CA ARG A 473 -9.44 9.16 23.45
C ARG A 473 -8.16 8.64 22.79
N PRO A 474 -7.46 7.60 23.30
CA PRO A 474 -6.19 7.18 22.71
C PRO A 474 -6.35 6.73 21.25
N LYS A 475 -7.43 6.01 20.93
CA LYS A 475 -7.70 5.53 19.56
C LYS A 475 -8.10 6.65 18.61
N VAL A 476 -8.88 7.62 19.09
CA VAL A 476 -9.23 8.79 18.29
C VAL A 476 -8.01 9.66 17.99
N LEU A 477 -7.10 9.84 18.95
CA LEU A 477 -5.85 10.57 18.73
C LEU A 477 -4.92 9.82 17.77
N GLU A 478 -4.84 8.49 17.87
CA GLU A 478 -4.09 7.64 16.94
C GLU A 478 -4.61 7.80 15.50
N LEU A 479 -5.92 7.68 15.28
CA LEU A 479 -6.58 7.92 13.99
C LEU A 479 -6.32 9.34 13.46
N THR A 480 -6.44 10.35 14.33
CA THR A 480 -6.22 11.75 13.95
C THR A 480 -4.78 11.99 13.51
N SER A 481 -3.80 11.45 14.26
CA SER A 481 -2.38 11.56 13.93
C SER A 481 -2.04 10.91 12.59
N LYS A 482 -2.56 9.70 12.32
CA LYS A 482 -2.42 9.02 11.02
C LYS A 482 -2.96 9.88 9.87
N LEU A 483 -4.16 10.44 10.04
CA LEU A 483 -4.78 11.31 9.04
C LEU A 483 -3.98 12.59 8.83
N VAL A 484 -3.56 13.27 9.91
CA VAL A 484 -2.75 14.49 9.86
C VAL A 484 -1.45 14.25 9.10
N ARG A 485 -0.76 13.13 9.35
CA ARG A 485 0.50 12.81 8.68
C ARG A 485 0.34 12.69 7.16
N ILE A 486 -0.64 11.91 6.70
CA ILE A 486 -0.91 11.69 5.28
C ILE A 486 -1.35 13.00 4.61
N THR A 487 -2.30 13.70 5.21
CA THR A 487 -2.89 14.92 4.62
C THR A 487 -1.90 16.08 4.57
N LYS A 488 -1.11 16.31 5.63
CA LYS A 488 -0.08 17.36 5.63
C LYS A 488 1.02 17.07 4.63
N HIS A 489 1.47 15.81 4.51
CA HIS A 489 2.47 15.43 3.52
C HIS A 489 1.93 15.63 2.10
N ASN A 490 0.74 15.09 1.81
CA ASN A 490 0.08 15.23 0.51
C ASN A 490 -0.18 16.70 0.15
N TYR A 491 -0.68 17.51 1.08
CA TYR A 491 -0.90 18.94 0.85
C TYR A 491 0.41 19.71 0.69
N ALA A 492 1.46 19.34 1.41
CA ALA A 492 2.77 19.95 1.23
C ALA A 492 3.33 19.70 -0.17
N VAL A 493 3.11 18.50 -0.75
CA VAL A 493 3.54 18.13 -2.11
C VAL A 493 2.63 18.74 -3.18
N TYR A 494 1.31 18.52 -3.10
CA TYR A 494 0.38 18.85 -4.18
C TYR A 494 -0.44 20.11 -3.95
N GLY A 495 -0.32 20.78 -2.80
CA GLY A 495 -1.17 21.90 -2.41
C GLY A 495 -1.11 23.11 -3.33
N ASP A 496 0.06 23.38 -3.94
CA ASP A 496 0.21 24.44 -4.94
C ASP A 496 -0.54 24.10 -6.23
N TYR A 497 -0.53 22.82 -6.61
CA TYR A 497 -1.26 22.32 -7.76
C TYR A 497 -2.78 22.25 -7.48
N TYR A 498 -3.22 21.90 -6.27
CA TYR A 498 -4.62 22.04 -5.87
C TYR A 498 -5.11 23.49 -5.98
N ALA A 499 -4.30 24.46 -5.54
CA ALA A 499 -4.63 25.87 -5.67
C ALA A 499 -4.74 26.30 -7.14
N PHE A 500 -3.84 25.82 -8.00
CA PHE A 500 -3.92 26.02 -9.45
C PHE A 500 -5.23 25.46 -10.03
N LEU A 501 -5.57 24.20 -9.72
CA LEU A 501 -6.81 23.57 -10.19
C LEU A 501 -8.07 24.32 -9.72
N ILE A 502 -8.11 24.74 -8.45
CA ILE A 502 -9.23 25.52 -7.91
C ILE A 502 -9.37 26.87 -8.65
N ASN A 503 -8.26 27.54 -8.96
CA ASN A 503 -8.30 28.79 -9.72
C ASN A 503 -8.76 28.59 -11.17
N GLU A 504 -8.36 27.50 -11.81
CA GLU A 504 -8.81 27.17 -13.17
C GLU A 504 -10.31 26.84 -13.20
N LEU A 505 -10.81 26.12 -12.19
CA LEU A 505 -12.24 25.88 -12.00
C LEU A 505 -13.06 27.17 -11.88
N ARG A 506 -12.54 28.17 -11.14
CA ARG A 506 -13.17 29.48 -11.02
C ARG A 506 -13.22 30.24 -12.34
N ARG A 507 -12.23 30.05 -13.22
CA ARG A 507 -12.19 30.70 -14.55
C ARG A 507 -13.17 30.07 -15.53
N LEU A 508 -13.37 28.75 -15.44
CA LEU A 508 -14.25 27.98 -16.32
C LEU A 508 -15.74 28.03 -15.94
N THR A 509 -16.09 28.62 -14.79
CA THR A 509 -17.46 28.91 -14.38
C THR A 509 -17.80 30.37 -14.69
N PRO A 510 -18.23 30.72 -15.93
CA PRO A 510 -18.70 32.06 -16.20
C PRO A 510 -19.97 32.33 -15.38
N ALA A 511 -20.07 33.53 -14.82
CA ALA A 511 -21.27 34.08 -14.19
C ALA A 511 -22.47 33.92 -15.13
N LYS A 512 -23.27 32.88 -14.91
CA LYS A 512 -24.63 32.80 -15.43
C LYS A 512 -25.53 33.49 -14.41
N GLU A 513 -26.33 34.41 -14.93
CA GLU A 513 -27.45 35.13 -14.29
C GLU A 513 -27.14 36.51 -13.71
N SER A 514 -26.82 37.46 -14.61
CA SER A 514 -27.31 38.84 -14.50
C SER A 514 -27.70 39.41 -15.87
N SER A 515 -28.68 38.79 -16.53
CA SER A 515 -29.43 39.44 -17.63
C SER A 515 -30.70 38.67 -17.99
N SER A 516 -31.79 38.93 -17.27
CA SER A 516 -33.09 39.09 -17.93
C SER A 516 -33.90 40.11 -17.14
N ALA A 517 -34.06 41.26 -17.77
CA ALA A 517 -35.03 42.29 -17.45
C ALA A 517 -36.47 41.79 -17.58
#